data_AF-A0A2D1U9V0-F1
#
_entry.id   AF-A0A2D1U9V0-F1
#
_cell.length_a   1.000
_cell.length_b   1.000
_cell.length_c   1.000
_cell.angle_alpha   90.00
_cell.angle_beta   90.00
_cell.angle_gamma   90.00
#
_symmetry.space_group_name_H-M   'P 1'
#
loop_
_entity.id
_entity.type
_entity.pdbx_description
1 polymer ?
#
loop_
_entity_poly.entity_id
_entity_poly.type
_entity_poly.pdbx_seq_one_letter_code
_entity_poly.pdbx_strand_id
1 'polypeptide(L)'
;MPRNEILSIKCSERQVGHSPPNLALEESKKIVQAIYSYIEPLFNRSQLRRIHLLKQQEMRPELNRNPPNHKNLEALKQIEARLSSTKRVYKNSIRAKLNGTTSQKAMNPVISGFYHVIVNKVKELYSKLPNKEDRVIIELNNELDPTDSHGLFTLITPTFFFYLECSITNQYRIEYQFHNCPVEEEIQQLINAFSMRSYSTEVVNQPDYPAFFQRCLQVQPDRFIHQL
;
A
#
# COMPACT_ATOMS: atom_id res chain seq x y z
N MET A 1 49.63 57.30 -17.07
CA MET A 1 49.33 56.17 -16.16
C MET A 1 48.12 56.55 -15.31
N PRO A 2 46.87 56.33 -15.78
CA PRO A 2 45.67 56.54 -14.98
C PRO A 2 45.20 55.25 -14.31
N ARG A 3 44.49 55.44 -13.19
CA ARG A 3 44.10 54.47 -12.17
C ARG A 3 43.06 53.47 -12.67
N ASN A 4 43.22 52.21 -12.28
CA ASN A 4 42.21 51.15 -12.39
C ASN A 4 41.05 51.42 -11.41
N GLU A 5 39.85 51.64 -11.95
CA GLU A 5 38.60 51.59 -11.20
C GLU A 5 38.08 50.15 -11.17
N ILE A 6 37.97 49.59 -9.96
CA ILE A 6 37.39 48.29 -9.69
C ILE A 6 35.86 48.46 -9.62
N LEU A 7 35.17 48.01 -10.66
CA LEU A 7 33.70 47.90 -10.68
C LEU A 7 33.27 46.71 -9.81
N SER A 8 32.75 47.03 -8.62
CA SER A 8 32.11 46.10 -7.69
C SER A 8 30.75 45.66 -8.26
N ILE A 9 30.68 44.40 -8.69
CA ILE A 9 29.43 43.76 -9.12
C ILE A 9 28.64 43.39 -7.85
N LYS A 10 27.59 44.16 -7.55
CA LYS A 10 26.60 43.79 -6.54
C LYS A 10 25.82 42.57 -7.04
N CYS A 11 26.10 41.40 -6.46
CA CYS A 11 25.24 40.22 -6.56
C CYS A 11 23.90 40.55 -5.91
N SER A 12 22.85 40.63 -6.72
CA SER A 12 21.47 40.72 -6.27
C SER A 12 21.09 39.41 -5.57
N GLU A 13 20.84 39.48 -4.27
CA GLU A 13 20.20 38.41 -3.49
C GLU A 13 18.80 38.16 -4.08
N ARG A 14 18.66 37.07 -4.84
CA ARG A 14 17.34 36.51 -5.17
C ARG A 14 16.71 36.01 -3.88
N GLN A 15 15.68 36.71 -3.42
CA GLN A 15 14.75 36.19 -2.42
C GLN A 15 14.10 34.91 -2.99
N VAL A 16 14.50 33.76 -2.44
CA VAL A 16 13.83 32.48 -2.70
C VAL A 16 12.51 32.51 -1.94
N GLY A 17 11.45 32.93 -2.63
CA GLY A 17 10.09 32.91 -2.10
C GLY A 17 9.76 31.51 -1.57
N HIS A 18 9.48 31.42 -0.27
CA HIS A 18 8.92 30.22 0.33
C HIS A 18 7.52 29.98 -0.25
N SER A 19 7.42 29.05 -1.20
CA SER A 19 6.12 28.52 -1.61
C SER A 19 5.51 27.74 -0.44
N PRO A 20 4.26 28.02 -0.03
CA PRO A 20 3.65 27.38 1.12
C PRO A 20 3.50 25.86 0.89
N PRO A 21 4.03 24.99 1.77
CA PRO A 21 4.16 23.55 1.53
C PRO A 21 2.86 22.73 1.64
N ASN A 22 1.68 23.35 1.70
CA ASN A 22 0.43 22.68 2.07
C ASN A 22 -0.71 22.69 1.03
N LEU A 23 -0.57 23.38 -0.09
CA LEU A 23 -1.64 23.45 -1.11
C LEU A 23 -1.88 22.10 -1.80
N ALA A 24 -0.81 21.40 -2.17
CA ALA A 24 -0.93 20.11 -2.86
C ALA A 24 -1.55 19.00 -1.98
N LEU A 25 -1.32 19.04 -0.66
CA LEU A 25 -1.88 18.07 0.27
C LEU A 25 -3.39 18.30 0.46
N GLU A 26 -3.82 19.54 0.62
CA GLU A 26 -5.23 19.88 0.77
C GLU A 26 -6.04 19.63 -0.51
N GLU A 27 -5.45 19.86 -1.69
CA GLU A 27 -6.09 19.47 -2.95
C GLU A 27 -6.23 17.94 -3.10
N SER A 28 -5.21 17.18 -2.69
CA SER A 28 -5.29 15.71 -2.73
C SER A 28 -6.39 15.16 -1.82
N LYS A 29 -6.59 15.75 -0.63
CA LYS A 29 -7.67 15.36 0.29
C LYS A 29 -9.05 15.61 -0.32
N LYS A 30 -9.23 16.75 -0.99
CA LYS A 30 -10.49 17.09 -1.67
C LYS A 30 -10.81 16.12 -2.80
N ILE A 31 -9.80 15.73 -3.58
CA ILE A 31 -9.94 14.75 -4.66
C ILE A 31 -10.34 13.38 -4.10
N VAL A 32 -9.67 12.91 -3.03
CA VAL A 32 -10.01 11.63 -2.38
C VAL A 32 -11.44 11.66 -1.84
N GLN A 33 -11.85 12.74 -1.17
CA GLN A 33 -13.21 12.88 -0.63
C GLN A 33 -14.29 12.88 -1.73
N ALA A 34 -14.03 13.57 -2.84
CA ALA A 34 -14.94 13.58 -4.00
C ALA A 34 -15.10 12.18 -4.59
N ILE A 35 -14.01 11.42 -4.68
CA ILE A 35 -14.01 10.04 -5.17
C ILE A 35 -14.81 9.12 -4.25
N TYR A 36 -14.66 9.23 -2.92
CA TYR A 36 -15.47 8.47 -1.97
C TYR A 36 -16.98 8.72 -2.16
N SER A 37 -17.38 9.98 -2.30
CA SER A 37 -18.79 10.35 -2.46
C SER A 37 -19.42 9.83 -3.76
N TYR A 38 -18.62 9.63 -4.80
CA TYR A 38 -19.08 9.12 -6.09
C TYR A 38 -19.26 7.60 -6.11
N ILE A 39 -18.49 6.88 -5.29
CA ILE A 39 -18.41 5.42 -5.33
C ILE A 39 -19.44 4.77 -4.39
N GLU A 40 -19.73 5.40 -3.25
CA GLU A 40 -20.66 4.89 -2.24
C GLU A 40 -22.04 4.43 -2.79
N PRO A 41 -22.70 5.14 -3.73
CA PRO A 41 -24.00 4.73 -4.27
C PRO A 41 -23.95 3.48 -5.18
N LEU A 42 -22.80 3.20 -5.80
CA LEU A 42 -22.63 2.04 -6.68
C LEU A 42 -22.59 0.71 -5.89
N PHE A 43 -22.23 0.78 -4.61
CA PHE A 43 -22.08 -0.38 -3.72
C PHE A 43 -23.39 -0.93 -3.16
N ASN A 44 -24.47 -0.13 -3.08
CA ASN A 44 -25.73 -0.59 -2.50
C ASN A 44 -26.53 -1.54 -3.41
N ARG A 45 -26.16 -1.68 -4.70
CA ARG A 45 -26.86 -2.57 -5.64
C ARG A 45 -26.31 -4.00 -5.71
N SER A 46 -25.05 -4.26 -5.30
CA SER A 46 -24.44 -5.60 -5.40
C SER A 46 -24.74 -6.53 -4.23
N GLN A 47 -25.21 -6.00 -3.08
CA GLN A 47 -25.50 -6.78 -1.87
C GLN A 47 -26.60 -7.85 -2.05
N LEU A 48 -27.52 -7.67 -3.00
CA LEU A 48 -28.67 -8.57 -3.20
C LEU A 48 -28.33 -9.92 -3.87
N ARG A 49 -27.16 -10.06 -4.51
CA ARG A 49 -26.73 -11.35 -5.12
C ARG A 49 -25.98 -12.27 -4.15
N ARG A 50 -25.61 -11.77 -2.96
CA ARG A 50 -24.68 -12.39 -2.02
C ARG A 50 -25.24 -13.57 -1.22
N ILE A 51 -26.57 -13.67 -1.08
CA ILE A 51 -27.23 -14.69 -0.26
C ILE A 51 -27.17 -16.09 -0.89
N HIS A 52 -26.93 -16.20 -2.21
CA HIS A 52 -26.97 -17.50 -2.89
C HIS A 52 -25.63 -18.25 -2.93
N LEU A 53 -24.49 -17.55 -2.92
CA LEU A 53 -23.16 -18.19 -2.98
C LEU A 53 -22.67 -18.71 -1.62
N LEU A 54 -23.05 -18.06 -0.50
CA LEU A 54 -22.64 -18.49 0.84
C LEU A 54 -23.22 -19.85 1.24
N LYS A 55 -24.32 -20.30 0.63
CA LYS A 55 -24.92 -21.62 0.86
C LYS A 55 -24.15 -22.79 0.24
N GLN A 56 -23.16 -22.55 -0.62
CA GLN A 56 -22.36 -23.62 -1.24
C GLN A 56 -21.01 -23.89 -0.52
N GLN A 57 -20.64 -23.09 0.50
CA GLN A 57 -19.39 -23.28 1.24
C GLN A 57 -19.52 -24.10 2.54
N GLU A 58 -20.72 -24.56 2.91
CA GLU A 58 -20.97 -25.34 4.14
C GLU A 58 -20.47 -26.80 4.12
N MET A 59 -19.76 -27.24 3.08
CA MET A 59 -19.20 -28.60 3.00
C MET A 59 -17.67 -28.62 2.81
N ARG A 60 -16.94 -27.83 3.62
CA ARG A 60 -15.50 -28.06 3.78
C ARG A 60 -15.27 -28.89 5.04
N PRO A 61 -14.59 -30.06 4.96
CA PRO A 61 -14.24 -30.81 6.16
C PRO A 61 -13.41 -29.93 7.09
N GLU A 62 -13.76 -29.94 8.39
CA GLU A 62 -13.00 -29.29 9.45
C GLU A 62 -11.58 -29.85 9.45
N LEU A 63 -10.72 -29.15 8.73
CA LEU A 63 -9.30 -29.40 8.76
C LEU A 63 -8.79 -28.85 10.08
N ASN A 64 -8.49 -29.75 11.01
CA ASN A 64 -7.69 -29.49 12.19
C ASN A 64 -6.29 -29.02 11.72
N ARG A 65 -6.13 -27.71 11.48
CA ARG A 65 -5.06 -27.14 10.65
C ARG A 65 -4.11 -26.18 11.35
N ASN A 66 -4.11 -26.10 12.68
CA ASN A 66 -3.15 -25.27 13.38
C ASN A 66 -2.25 -26.12 14.29
N PRO A 67 -1.14 -26.69 13.76
CA PRO A 67 0.02 -26.81 14.63
C PRO A 67 0.34 -25.42 15.20
N PRO A 68 0.79 -25.32 16.46
CA PRO A 68 1.21 -24.05 17.02
C PRO A 68 2.20 -23.39 16.05
N ASN A 69 1.84 -22.23 15.51
CA ASN A 69 2.66 -21.56 14.52
C ASN A 69 3.92 -21.05 15.23
N HIS A 70 4.95 -21.89 15.28
CA HIS A 70 6.20 -21.58 15.95
C HIS A 70 6.85 -20.42 15.21
N LYS A 71 6.83 -19.25 15.85
CA LYS A 71 7.52 -18.06 15.36
C LYS A 71 8.98 -18.39 15.06
N ASN A 72 9.48 -17.97 13.89
CA ASN A 72 10.88 -18.08 13.57
C ASN A 72 11.65 -16.96 14.30
N LEU A 73 12.10 -17.26 15.52
CA LEU A 73 12.74 -16.29 16.41
C LEU A 73 14.02 -15.68 15.82
N GLU A 74 14.75 -16.42 14.99
CA GLU A 74 15.94 -15.91 14.32
C GLU A 74 15.59 -14.89 13.24
N ALA A 75 14.64 -15.22 12.36
CA ALA A 75 14.15 -14.30 11.33
C ALA A 75 13.52 -13.03 11.94
N LEU A 76 12.77 -13.17 13.04
CA LEU A 76 12.24 -12.05 13.80
C LEU A 76 13.34 -11.12 14.31
N LYS A 77 14.39 -11.66 14.94
CA LYS A 77 15.53 -10.86 15.41
C LYS A 77 16.20 -10.12 14.26
N GLN A 78 16.34 -10.75 13.09
CA GLN A 78 16.89 -10.10 11.91
C GLN A 78 15.99 -8.96 11.40
N ILE A 79 14.67 -9.16 11.37
CA ILE A 79 13.71 -8.12 10.99
C ILE A 79 13.74 -6.95 11.98
N GLU A 80 13.78 -7.20 13.29
CA GLU A 80 13.88 -6.14 14.30
C GLU A 80 15.20 -5.37 14.21
N ALA A 81 16.32 -6.07 14.03
CA ALA A 81 17.62 -5.44 13.81
C ALA A 81 17.61 -4.56 12.55
N ARG A 82 16.95 -5.03 11.49
CA ARG A 82 16.78 -4.30 10.24
C ARG A 82 15.92 -3.05 10.42
N LEU A 83 14.78 -3.16 11.10
CA LEU A 83 13.86 -2.04 11.35
C LEU A 83 14.44 -1.00 12.34
N SER A 84 15.32 -1.40 13.25
CA SER A 84 16.04 -0.50 14.17
C SER A 84 17.34 0.07 13.60
N SER A 85 17.72 -0.32 12.37
CA SER A 85 18.93 0.16 11.73
C SER A 85 18.90 1.67 11.50
N THR A 86 20.01 2.33 11.83
CA THR A 86 20.22 3.77 11.56
C THR A 86 20.72 4.05 10.16
N LYS A 87 20.99 2.99 9.36
CA LYS A 87 21.47 3.11 7.99
C LYS A 87 20.40 3.79 7.14
N ARG A 88 20.69 4.99 6.64
CA ARG A 88 19.76 5.72 5.78
C ARG A 88 19.85 5.20 4.35
N VAL A 89 18.73 4.73 3.83
CA VAL A 89 18.52 4.52 2.39
C VAL A 89 17.70 5.68 1.84
N TYR A 90 18.13 6.20 0.69
CA TYR A 90 17.38 7.26 0.01
C TYR A 90 16.12 6.67 -0.64
N LYS A 91 14.95 7.03 -0.11
CA LYS A 91 13.66 6.50 -0.54
C LYS A 91 13.27 7.02 -1.92
N ASN A 92 12.77 6.14 -2.78
CA ASN A 92 12.26 6.52 -4.09
C ASN A 92 11.08 7.49 -3.99
N SER A 93 10.22 7.37 -2.95
CA SER A 93 9.12 8.32 -2.71
C SER A 93 9.60 9.74 -2.41
N ILE A 94 10.72 9.89 -1.69
CA ILE A 94 11.36 11.19 -1.45
C ILE A 94 11.88 11.75 -2.78
N ARG A 95 12.57 10.91 -3.57
CA ARG A 95 13.05 11.30 -4.91
C ARG A 95 11.91 11.72 -5.82
N ALA A 96 10.79 11.00 -5.81
CA ALA A 96 9.62 11.31 -6.60
C ALA A 96 8.99 12.66 -6.23
N LYS A 97 8.90 12.96 -4.93
CA LYS A 97 8.39 14.25 -4.44
C LYS A 97 9.28 15.42 -4.86
N LEU A 98 10.60 15.24 -4.88
CA LEU A 98 11.55 16.31 -5.23
C LEU A 98 11.75 16.43 -6.75
N ASN A 99 12.06 15.32 -7.41
CA ASN A 99 12.58 15.25 -8.77
C ASN A 99 11.62 14.59 -9.76
N GLY A 100 10.42 14.16 -9.32
CA GLY A 100 9.41 13.63 -10.22
C GLY A 100 8.94 14.66 -11.24
N THR A 101 8.46 14.19 -12.39
CA THR A 101 7.77 15.05 -13.36
C THR A 101 6.49 15.64 -12.77
N THR A 102 5.94 16.69 -13.38
CA THR A 102 4.65 17.27 -12.95
C THR A 102 3.55 16.21 -12.86
N SER A 103 3.46 15.34 -13.86
CA SER A 103 2.49 14.24 -13.87
C SER A 103 2.73 13.24 -12.73
N GLN A 104 3.98 12.89 -12.42
CA GLN A 104 4.28 11.99 -11.31
C GLN A 104 3.93 12.59 -9.95
N LYS A 105 4.26 13.88 -9.74
CA LYS A 105 3.92 14.61 -8.51
C LYS A 105 2.42 14.71 -8.29
N ALA A 106 1.63 14.83 -9.37
CA ALA A 106 0.18 14.83 -9.31
C ALA A 106 -0.42 13.42 -9.11
N MET A 107 0.07 12.42 -9.84
CA MET A 107 -0.54 11.08 -9.87
C MET A 107 -0.13 10.18 -8.70
N ASN A 108 1.10 10.26 -8.20
CA ASN A 108 1.56 9.38 -7.12
C ASN A 108 0.69 9.51 -5.85
N PRO A 109 0.34 10.72 -5.37
CA PRO A 109 -0.58 10.86 -4.23
C PRO A 109 -1.97 10.28 -4.49
N VAL A 110 -2.48 10.40 -5.72
CA VAL A 110 -3.79 9.84 -6.12
C VAL A 110 -3.76 8.32 -6.06
N ILE A 111 -2.71 7.69 -6.61
CA ILE A 111 -2.51 6.22 -6.55
C ILE A 111 -2.41 5.75 -5.10
N SER A 112 -1.66 6.47 -4.26
CA SER A 112 -1.59 6.18 -2.81
C SER A 112 -2.96 6.30 -2.13
N GLY A 113 -3.75 7.30 -2.50
CA GLY A 113 -5.12 7.47 -2.02
C GLY A 113 -5.99 6.28 -2.37
N PHE A 114 -5.97 5.83 -3.63
CA PHE A 114 -6.70 4.64 -4.06
C PHE A 114 -6.28 3.37 -3.32
N TYR A 115 -4.98 3.19 -3.10
CA TYR A 115 -4.47 2.07 -2.30
C TYR A 115 -5.14 2.05 -0.92
N HIS A 116 -5.14 3.16 -0.19
CA HIS A 116 -5.75 3.21 1.15
C HIS A 116 -7.27 3.03 1.13
N VAL A 117 -7.96 3.51 0.08
CA VAL A 117 -9.39 3.26 -0.08
C VAL A 117 -9.67 1.75 -0.21
N ILE A 118 -8.90 1.06 -1.06
CA ILE A 118 -9.03 -0.39 -1.24
C ILE A 118 -8.68 -1.12 0.06
N VAL A 119 -7.58 -0.78 0.73
CA VAL A 119 -7.19 -1.40 2.01
C VAL A 119 -8.30 -1.28 3.05
N ASN A 120 -8.91 -0.10 3.20
CA ASN A 120 -10.04 0.08 4.11
C ASN A 120 -11.23 -0.80 3.73
N LYS A 121 -11.55 -0.89 2.43
CA LYS A 121 -12.64 -1.76 1.98
C LYS A 121 -12.33 -3.24 2.20
N VAL A 122 -11.10 -3.67 1.97
CA VAL A 122 -10.65 -5.04 2.21
C VAL A 122 -10.82 -5.38 3.69
N LYS A 123 -10.37 -4.51 4.61
CA LYS A 123 -10.57 -4.70 6.05
C LYS A 123 -12.05 -4.84 6.42
N GLU A 124 -12.92 -3.99 5.86
CA GLU A 124 -14.37 -4.07 6.06
C GLU A 124 -14.99 -5.38 5.53
N LEU A 125 -14.50 -5.88 4.39
CA LEU A 125 -14.97 -7.12 3.79
C LEU A 125 -14.50 -8.35 4.58
N TYR A 126 -13.24 -8.34 5.05
CA TYR A 126 -12.63 -9.43 5.80
C TYR A 126 -13.19 -9.56 7.22
N SER A 127 -13.50 -8.44 7.91
CA SER A 127 -14.11 -8.48 9.24
C SER A 127 -15.49 -9.18 9.27
N LYS A 128 -16.15 -9.25 8.11
CA LYS A 128 -17.47 -9.89 7.92
C LYS A 128 -17.39 -11.37 7.56
N LEU A 129 -16.20 -11.94 7.32
CA LEU A 129 -16.06 -13.36 6.97
C LEU A 129 -16.46 -14.26 8.14
N PRO A 130 -17.10 -15.42 7.93
CA PRO A 130 -17.59 -16.26 9.03
C PRO A 130 -16.45 -16.80 9.90
N ASN A 131 -15.36 -17.26 9.30
CA ASN A 131 -14.23 -17.87 10.00
C ASN A 131 -13.30 -16.80 10.56
N LYS A 132 -12.87 -16.95 11.81
CA LYS A 132 -11.92 -16.01 12.45
C LYS A 132 -10.52 -16.08 11.83
N GLU A 133 -10.09 -17.28 11.44
CA GLU A 133 -8.76 -17.50 10.84
C GLU A 133 -8.59 -16.74 9.52
N ASP A 134 -9.69 -16.58 8.77
CA ASP A 134 -9.70 -15.83 7.51
C ASP A 134 -9.59 -14.31 7.72
N ARG A 135 -9.76 -13.80 8.96
CA ARG A 135 -9.72 -12.36 9.29
C ARG A 135 -8.37 -11.89 9.87
N VAL A 136 -7.36 -12.74 9.84
CA VAL A 136 -5.99 -12.36 10.21
C VAL A 136 -5.38 -11.59 9.05
N ILE A 137 -4.88 -10.38 9.30
CA ILE A 137 -4.18 -9.58 8.30
C ILE A 137 -2.79 -9.18 8.80
N ILE A 138 -1.90 -8.90 7.85
CA ILE A 138 -0.59 -8.30 8.09
C ILE A 138 -0.56 -6.95 7.38
N GLU A 139 -0.25 -5.88 8.10
CA GLU A 139 -0.13 -4.54 7.54
C GLU A 139 1.23 -3.93 7.87
N LEU A 140 1.93 -3.48 6.83
CA LEU A 140 3.28 -2.94 6.94
C LEU A 140 3.32 -1.53 6.37
N ASN A 141 3.89 -0.61 7.14
CA ASN A 141 4.34 0.68 6.65
C ASN A 141 5.83 0.59 6.30
N ASN A 142 6.11 0.20 5.06
CA ASN A 142 7.47 0.04 4.53
C ASN A 142 8.20 1.39 4.38
N GLU A 143 7.50 2.53 4.43
CA GLU A 143 8.18 3.83 4.45
C GLU A 143 9.12 3.97 5.65
N LEU A 144 8.78 3.33 6.77
CA LEU A 144 9.57 3.32 8.00
C LEU A 144 10.75 2.34 7.96
N ASP A 145 10.79 1.45 6.98
CA ASP A 145 11.85 0.46 6.85
C ASP A 145 13.14 1.12 6.32
N PRO A 146 14.22 1.20 7.10
CA PRO A 146 15.43 1.93 6.68
C PRO A 146 16.16 1.24 5.52
N THR A 147 15.82 -0.01 5.20
CA THR A 147 16.50 -0.82 4.17
C THR A 147 15.76 -0.92 2.85
N ASP A 148 14.44 -0.67 2.84
CA ASP A 148 13.62 -0.75 1.65
C ASP A 148 13.57 0.62 0.93
N SER A 149 14.14 0.75 -0.25
CA SER A 149 14.06 2.00 -1.03
C SER A 149 12.77 2.17 -1.82
N HIS A 150 12.00 1.10 -2.03
CA HIS A 150 10.90 1.04 -2.99
C HIS A 150 9.54 0.97 -2.30
N GLY A 151 9.40 0.09 -1.31
CA GLY A 151 8.13 -0.20 -0.68
C GLY A 151 7.59 0.99 0.13
N LEU A 152 6.28 1.17 0.03
CA LEU A 152 5.53 2.18 0.77
C LEU A 152 4.61 1.49 1.77
N PHE A 153 3.70 0.65 1.29
CA PHE A 153 2.73 -0.04 2.12
C PHE A 153 2.49 -1.46 1.63
N THR A 154 2.23 -2.36 2.55
CA THR A 154 1.86 -3.74 2.23
C THR A 154 0.66 -4.17 3.07
N LEU A 155 -0.33 -4.79 2.44
CA LEU A 155 -1.40 -5.54 3.08
C LEU A 155 -1.31 -7.00 2.61
N ILE A 156 -1.33 -7.93 3.56
CA ILE A 156 -1.34 -9.36 3.30
C ILE A 156 -2.46 -10.01 4.10
N THR A 157 -3.28 -10.81 3.45
CA THR A 157 -4.31 -11.64 4.05
C THR A 157 -4.09 -13.12 3.67
N PRO A 158 -4.86 -14.07 4.21
CA PRO A 158 -4.75 -15.48 3.84
C PRO A 158 -5.03 -15.78 2.37
N THR A 159 -5.69 -14.86 1.65
CA THR A 159 -6.12 -15.07 0.25
C THR A 159 -5.88 -13.86 -0.67
N PHE A 160 -5.30 -12.76 -0.16
CA PHE A 160 -5.09 -11.53 -0.93
C PHE A 160 -3.81 -10.80 -0.51
N PHE A 161 -3.01 -10.42 -1.51
CA PHE A 161 -1.81 -9.60 -1.34
C PHE A 161 -1.98 -8.28 -2.09
N PHE A 162 -1.58 -7.18 -1.45
CA PHE A 162 -1.69 -5.84 -2.00
C PHE A 162 -0.49 -4.99 -1.55
N TYR A 163 0.35 -4.60 -2.49
CA TYR A 163 1.62 -3.91 -2.22
C TYR A 163 1.71 -2.64 -3.04
N LEU A 164 1.99 -1.52 -2.37
CA LEU A 164 2.27 -0.24 -3.00
C LEU A 164 3.76 0.06 -2.92
N GLU A 165 4.37 0.33 -4.07
CA GLU A 165 5.76 0.74 -4.17
C GLU A 165 5.96 2.01 -5.00
N CYS A 166 7.13 2.62 -4.83
CA CYS A 166 7.66 3.64 -5.73
C CYS A 166 8.86 3.08 -6.49
N SER A 167 8.68 2.91 -7.79
CA SER A 167 9.72 2.41 -8.71
C SER A 167 10.94 3.34 -8.79
N ILE A 168 12.03 2.82 -9.35
CA ILE A 168 13.26 3.60 -9.61
C ILE A 168 13.03 4.80 -10.55
N THR A 169 11.97 4.78 -11.36
CA THR A 169 11.59 5.88 -12.25
C THR A 169 10.64 6.89 -11.59
N ASN A 170 10.49 6.85 -10.26
CA ASN A 170 9.66 7.74 -9.44
C ASN A 170 8.15 7.58 -9.65
N GLN A 171 7.70 6.47 -10.22
CA GLN A 171 6.27 6.19 -10.41
C GLN A 171 5.75 5.21 -9.36
N TYR A 172 4.58 5.52 -8.81
CA TYR A 172 3.90 4.60 -7.89
C TYR A 172 3.25 3.45 -8.68
N ARG A 173 3.39 2.24 -8.15
CA ARG A 173 2.85 1.01 -8.75
C ARG A 173 2.27 0.13 -7.67
N ILE A 174 1.24 -0.62 -8.04
CA ILE A 174 0.54 -1.53 -7.15
C ILE A 174 0.70 -2.95 -7.67
N GLU A 175 1.21 -3.82 -6.83
CA GLU A 175 1.25 -5.24 -7.09
C GLU A 175 0.16 -5.92 -6.28
N TYR A 176 -0.57 -6.85 -6.89
CA TYR A 176 -1.62 -7.57 -6.19
C TYR A 176 -1.69 -9.03 -6.64
N GLN A 177 -2.25 -9.88 -5.79
CA GLN A 177 -2.51 -11.27 -6.12
C GLN A 177 -3.71 -11.78 -5.33
N PHE A 178 -4.60 -12.51 -6.00
CA PHE A 178 -5.68 -13.26 -5.37
C PHE A 178 -5.34 -14.74 -5.29
N HIS A 179 -5.77 -15.39 -4.21
CA HIS A 179 -5.69 -16.83 -4.03
C HIS A 179 -6.95 -17.35 -3.36
N ASN A 180 -7.93 -17.84 -4.14
CA ASN A 180 -9.22 -18.31 -3.61
C ASN A 180 -9.90 -17.24 -2.71
N CYS A 181 -9.82 -15.97 -3.10
CA CYS A 181 -10.28 -14.86 -2.27
C CYS A 181 -11.82 -14.75 -2.30
N PRO A 182 -12.51 -14.86 -1.16
CA PRO A 182 -13.99 -14.88 -1.11
C PRO A 182 -14.62 -13.53 -1.47
N VAL A 183 -13.82 -12.46 -1.52
CA VAL A 183 -14.24 -11.08 -1.76
C VAL A 183 -13.50 -10.46 -2.96
N GLU A 184 -12.97 -11.32 -3.83
CA GLU A 184 -12.21 -10.93 -5.02
C GLU A 184 -13.01 -10.01 -5.95
N GLU A 185 -14.29 -10.35 -6.19
CA GLU A 185 -15.14 -9.59 -7.11
C GLU A 185 -15.30 -8.14 -6.63
N GLU A 186 -15.56 -7.92 -5.35
CA GLU A 186 -15.70 -6.57 -4.79
C GLU A 186 -14.40 -5.76 -4.88
N ILE A 187 -13.24 -6.41 -4.70
CA ILE A 187 -11.93 -5.75 -4.81
C ILE A 187 -11.61 -5.43 -6.28
N GLN A 188 -11.87 -6.37 -7.20
CA GLN A 188 -11.69 -6.15 -8.63
C GLN A 188 -12.58 -5.01 -9.15
N GLN A 189 -13.83 -4.91 -8.67
CA GLN A 189 -14.73 -3.81 -9.00
C GLN A 189 -14.12 -2.45 -8.62
N LEU A 190 -13.48 -2.34 -7.45
CA LEU A 190 -12.76 -1.12 -7.04
C LEU A 190 -11.55 -0.82 -7.94
N ILE A 191 -10.70 -1.82 -8.19
CA ILE A 191 -9.53 -1.67 -9.06
C ILE A 191 -9.96 -1.16 -10.45
N ASN A 192 -11.07 -1.68 -10.98
CA ASN A 192 -11.64 -1.26 -12.25
C ASN A 192 -12.22 0.16 -12.18
N ALA A 193 -13.00 0.48 -11.14
CA ALA A 193 -13.64 1.79 -10.98
C ALA A 193 -12.62 2.93 -10.86
N PHE A 194 -11.51 2.68 -10.16
CA PHE A 194 -10.41 3.64 -10.04
C PHE A 194 -9.51 3.72 -11.28
N SER A 195 -9.80 2.95 -12.33
CA SER A 195 -8.93 2.82 -13.52
C SER A 195 -7.49 2.47 -13.13
N MET A 196 -7.32 1.70 -12.04
CA MET A 196 -6.00 1.39 -11.49
C MET A 196 -5.20 0.43 -12.36
N ARG A 197 -5.81 -0.22 -13.36
CA ARG A 197 -5.13 -1.15 -14.27
C ARG A 197 -3.89 -0.57 -14.95
N SER A 198 -3.83 0.76 -15.13
CA SER A 198 -2.64 1.44 -15.68
C SER A 198 -1.47 1.53 -14.70
N TYR A 199 -1.72 1.31 -13.41
CA TYR A 199 -0.78 1.45 -12.30
C TYR A 199 -0.67 0.18 -11.45
N SER A 200 -1.49 -0.83 -11.73
CA SER A 200 -1.50 -2.09 -11.02
C SER A 200 -1.09 -3.25 -11.91
N THR A 201 -0.50 -4.27 -11.31
CA THR A 201 -0.14 -5.51 -12.00
C THR A 201 -0.46 -6.68 -11.09
N GLU A 202 -1.17 -7.65 -11.64
CA GLU A 202 -1.40 -8.91 -10.95
C GLU A 202 -0.12 -9.74 -11.01
N VAL A 203 0.44 -10.05 -9.86
CA VAL A 203 1.69 -10.81 -9.75
C VAL A 203 1.36 -12.29 -9.79
N VAL A 204 1.81 -12.97 -10.85
CA VAL A 204 1.62 -14.42 -11.06
C VAL A 204 2.61 -15.27 -10.22
N ASN A 205 3.57 -14.62 -9.55
CA ASN A 205 4.82 -15.26 -9.09
C ASN A 205 4.79 -15.93 -7.70
N GLN A 206 3.64 -16.03 -7.00
CA GLN A 206 3.57 -16.85 -5.77
C GLN A 206 2.76 -18.12 -6.04
N PRO A 207 3.40 -19.21 -6.53
CA PRO A 207 2.71 -20.46 -6.85
C PRO A 207 2.10 -21.14 -5.62
N ASP A 208 2.67 -20.93 -4.43
CA ASP A 208 2.13 -21.42 -3.15
C ASP A 208 1.87 -20.25 -2.20
N TYR A 209 0.77 -19.55 -2.47
CA TYR A 209 0.31 -18.43 -1.66
C TYR A 209 0.04 -18.82 -0.19
N PRO A 210 -0.63 -19.96 0.11
CA PRO A 210 -0.81 -20.39 1.50
C PRO A 210 0.51 -20.52 2.26
N ALA A 211 1.53 -21.15 1.67
CA ALA A 211 2.83 -21.26 2.34
C ALA A 211 3.54 -19.90 2.45
N PHE A 212 3.38 -19.01 1.47
CA PHE A 212 3.86 -17.62 1.55
C PHE A 212 3.24 -16.89 2.76
N PHE A 213 1.91 -16.91 2.89
CA PHE A 213 1.22 -16.26 3.99
C PHE A 213 1.66 -16.81 5.36
N GLN A 214 1.78 -18.14 5.48
CA GLN A 214 2.26 -18.77 6.71
C GLN A 214 3.69 -18.34 7.07
N ARG A 215 4.59 -18.25 6.08
CA ARG A 215 5.95 -17.72 6.30
C ARG A 215 5.90 -16.27 6.79
N CYS A 216 5.04 -15.43 6.19
CA CYS A 216 4.86 -14.06 6.67
C CYS A 216 4.41 -14.04 8.14
N LEU A 217 3.42 -14.84 8.54
CA LEU A 217 2.99 -14.91 9.94
C LEU A 217 4.11 -15.35 10.89
N GLN A 218 4.98 -16.26 10.45
CA GLN A 218 6.09 -16.79 11.25
C GLN A 218 7.21 -15.78 11.51
N VAL A 219 7.46 -14.88 10.54
CA VAL A 219 8.61 -13.97 10.58
C VAL A 219 8.22 -12.55 10.94
N GLN A 220 6.96 -12.15 10.81
CA GLN A 220 6.54 -10.78 11.10
C GLN A 220 6.34 -10.57 12.61
N PRO A 221 6.83 -9.44 13.16
CA PRO A 221 6.52 -9.02 14.51
C PRO A 221 5.02 -8.88 14.75
N ASP A 222 4.53 -9.26 15.93
CA ASP A 222 3.09 -9.32 16.24
C ASP A 222 2.40 -7.94 16.13
N ARG A 223 3.14 -6.84 16.30
CA ARG A 223 2.61 -5.48 16.13
C ARG A 223 2.09 -5.17 14.72
N PHE A 224 2.47 -5.97 13.72
CA PHE A 224 2.02 -5.83 12.34
C PHE A 224 0.92 -6.81 11.96
N ILE A 225 0.56 -7.72 12.88
CA ILE A 225 -0.45 -8.77 12.66
C ILE A 225 -1.71 -8.35 13.40
N HIS A 226 -2.84 -8.34 12.70
CA HIS A 226 -4.11 -7.90 13.25
C HIS A 226 -5.20 -8.93 13.03
N GLN A 227 -6.09 -9.08 14.01
CA GLN A 227 -7.32 -9.84 13.90
C GLN A 227 -8.47 -8.85 13.73
N LEU A 228 -9.21 -8.94 12.62
CA LEU A 228 -10.36 -8.07 12.31
C LEU A 228 -11.70 -8.59 12.83
#